data_AF-A0A534V0T5-F1
#
_entry.id   AF-A0A534V0T5-F1
#
_cell.length_a   1.000
_cell.length_b   1.000
_cell.length_c   1.000
_cell.angle_alpha   90.00
_cell.angle_beta   90.00
_cell.angle_gamma   90.00
#
_symmetry.space_group_name_H-M   'P 1'
#
loop_
_entity.id
_entity.type
_entity.pdbx_description
1 polymer ?
#
loop_
_entity_poly.entity_id
_entity_poly.type
_entity_poly.pdbx_seq_one_letter_code
_entity_poly.pdbx_strand_id
1 'polypeptide(L)'
;MRRLLPARVGIAHAPSQAVRALHRTDVVLLEDRNWPSAEDEALSELRDLSTARRLALILSRRRGDVGDPAAVPVVERPYRIEEIISAMRLALLRRLA
;
A
#
# COMPACT_ATOMS: atom_id res chain seq x y z
N MET A 1 -3.85 6.65 -28.94
CA MET A 1 -3.73 5.42 -28.13
C MET A 1 -3.25 5.78 -26.73
N ARG A 2 -3.99 5.43 -25.67
CA ARG A 2 -3.46 5.52 -24.29
C ARG A 2 -2.50 4.35 -24.10
N ARG A 3 -1.21 4.63 -23.90
CA ARG A 3 -0.18 3.62 -23.66
C ARG A 3 -0.37 3.07 -22.24
N LEU A 4 -0.56 1.75 -22.11
CA LEU A 4 -0.56 1.10 -20.80
C LEU A 4 0.87 1.08 -20.28
N LEU A 5 1.11 1.68 -19.11
CA LEU A 5 2.39 1.59 -18.43
C LEU A 5 2.33 0.41 -17.44
N PRO A 6 3.28 -0.53 -17.49
CA PRO A 6 3.35 -1.59 -16.49
C PRO A 6 3.67 -0.98 -15.13
N ALA A 7 2.97 -1.43 -14.08
CA ALA A 7 3.27 -1.09 -12.70
C ALA A 7 3.73 -2.34 -11.95
N ARG A 8 4.81 -2.23 -11.19
CA ARG A 8 5.29 -3.31 -10.32
C ARG A 8 4.51 -3.25 -9.01
N VAL A 9 3.86 -4.35 -8.68
CA VAL A 9 3.08 -4.50 -7.45
C VAL A 9 3.81 -5.46 -6.53
N GLY A 10 4.00 -5.05 -5.29
CA GLY A 10 4.61 -5.84 -4.22
C GLY A 10 3.60 -6.04 -3.12
N ILE A 11 3.54 -7.26 -2.60
CA ILE A 11 2.63 -7.64 -1.52
C ILE A 11 3.49 -7.98 -0.32
N ALA A 12 3.17 -7.42 0.83
CA ALA A 12 3.91 -7.62 2.07
C ALA A 12 2.97 -7.88 3.25
N HIS A 13 3.43 -8.69 4.20
CA HIS A 13 2.70 -9.00 5.43
C HIS A 13 3.17 -8.16 6.63
N ALA A 14 4.30 -7.47 6.49
CA ALA A 14 4.88 -6.60 7.51
C ALA A 14 5.59 -5.39 6.87
N PRO A 15 5.59 -4.22 7.54
CA PRO A 15 6.29 -3.02 7.07
C PRO A 15 7.79 -3.25 6.80
N SER A 16 8.50 -3.88 7.73
CA SER A 16 9.94 -4.18 7.62
C SER A 16 10.27 -5.06 6.41
N GLN A 17 9.39 -6.02 6.08
CA GLN A 17 9.48 -6.84 4.88
C GLN A 17 9.34 -5.98 3.62
N ALA A 18 8.36 -5.06 3.60
CA ALA A 18 8.14 -4.18 2.46
C ALA A 18 9.34 -3.26 2.21
N VAL A 19 9.86 -2.60 3.25
CA VAL A 19 11.03 -1.70 3.14
C VAL A 19 12.22 -2.43 2.53
N ARG A 20 12.55 -3.63 3.02
CA ARG A 20 13.75 -4.38 2.60
C ARG A 20 13.64 -5.01 1.21
N ALA A 21 12.46 -5.48 0.82
CA ALA A 21 12.30 -6.32 -0.37
C ALA A 21 11.73 -5.57 -1.58
N LEU A 22 11.11 -4.41 -1.39
CA LEU A 22 10.28 -3.76 -2.40
C LEU A 22 10.88 -2.46 -2.96
N HIS A 23 12.22 -2.31 -2.94
CA HIS A 23 12.97 -1.11 -3.35
C HIS A 23 12.76 -0.61 -4.80
N ARG A 24 11.96 -1.29 -5.63
CA ARG A 24 11.66 -0.90 -7.03
C ARG A 24 10.19 -1.09 -7.40
N THR A 25 9.33 -1.09 -6.40
CA THR A 25 7.91 -1.39 -6.55
C THR A 25 7.14 -0.08 -6.67
N ASP A 26 6.18 -0.03 -7.59
CA ASP A 26 5.34 1.14 -7.78
C ASP A 26 4.18 1.19 -6.79
N VAL A 27 3.64 0.02 -6.45
CA VAL A 27 2.53 -0.15 -5.50
C VAL A 27 2.88 -1.19 -4.44
N VAL A 28 2.72 -0.86 -3.18
CA VAL A 28 2.82 -1.79 -2.06
C VAL A 28 1.42 -2.05 -1.51
N LEU A 29 0.97 -3.30 -1.58
CA LEU A 29 -0.19 -3.78 -0.85
C LEU A 29 0.30 -4.43 0.46
N LEU A 30 0.07 -3.73 1.57
CA LEU A 30 0.55 -4.12 2.89
C LEU A 30 -0.62 -4.64 3.73
N GLU A 31 -0.49 -5.85 4.28
CA GLU A 31 -1.53 -6.44 5.14
C GLU A 31 -1.71 -5.67 6.44
N ASP A 32 -2.79 -4.90 6.57
CA ASP A 32 -3.06 -4.09 7.76
C ASP A 32 -3.62 -4.94 8.88
N ARG A 33 -2.77 -5.17 9.88
CA ARG A 33 -3.02 -5.94 11.09
C ARG A 33 -2.38 -5.19 12.25
N ASN A 34 -2.76 -5.51 13.48
CA ASN A 34 -2.08 -4.99 14.67
C ASN A 34 -0.64 -5.55 14.73
N TRP A 35 0.30 -4.86 14.10
CA TRP A 35 1.71 -5.20 14.15
C TRP A 35 2.31 -4.84 15.51
N PRO A 36 3.40 -5.53 15.92
CA PRO A 36 4.19 -5.11 17.07
C PRO A 36 4.78 -3.71 16.84
N SER A 37 5.03 -2.96 17.92
CA SER A 37 5.61 -1.61 17.86
C SER A 37 6.98 -1.54 17.17
N ALA A 38 7.71 -2.66 17.10
CA ALA A 38 8.95 -2.74 16.34
C ALA A 38 8.77 -2.48 14.83
N GLU A 39 7.54 -2.54 14.31
CA GLU A 39 7.20 -2.25 12.91
C GLU A 39 6.82 -0.77 12.68
N ASP A 40 6.67 0.04 13.73
CA ASP A 40 6.17 1.42 13.63
C ASP A 40 7.08 2.32 12.79
N GLU A 41 8.40 2.19 12.97
CA GLU A 41 9.40 2.96 12.19
C GLU A 41 9.31 2.63 10.70
N ALA A 42 9.26 1.34 10.36
CA ALA A 42 9.15 0.89 8.97
C ALA A 42 7.79 1.27 8.36
N LEU A 43 6.71 1.25 9.14
CA LEU A 43 5.40 1.74 8.67
C LEU A 43 5.41 3.24 8.42
N SER A 44 6.06 4.02 9.30
CA SER A 44 6.26 5.46 9.12
C SER A 44 7.04 5.74 7.85
N GLU A 45 8.15 5.04 7.61
CA GLU A 45 8.95 5.20 6.39
C GLU A 45 8.12 4.95 5.12
N LEU A 46 7.32 3.88 5.09
CA LEU A 46 6.45 3.58 3.94
C LEU A 46 5.40 4.68 3.71
N ARG A 47 4.83 5.24 4.79
CA ARG A 47 3.88 6.36 4.73
C ARG A 47 4.55 7.63 4.21
N ASP A 48 5.77 7.92 4.65
CA ASP A 48 6.54 9.07 4.18
C ASP A 48 6.88 8.93 2.70
N LEU A 49 7.34 7.75 2.27
CA LEU A 49 7.59 7.45 0.86
C LEU A 49 6.31 7.57 0.00
N SER A 50 5.16 7.17 0.54
CA SER A 50 3.87 7.32 -0.13
C SER A 50 3.46 8.80 -0.24
N THR A 51 3.64 9.57 0.83
CA THR A 51 3.32 11.01 0.87
C THR A 51 4.23 11.79 -0.08
N ALA A 52 5.52 11.44 -0.14
CA ALA A 52 6.49 11.98 -1.10
C ALA A 52 6.30 11.46 -2.53
N ARG A 53 5.22 10.70 -2.81
CA ARG A 53 4.88 10.14 -4.12
C ARG A 53 5.96 9.23 -4.73
N ARG A 54 6.84 8.68 -3.89
CA ARG A 54 7.92 7.77 -4.33
C ARG A 54 7.39 6.35 -4.56
N LEU A 55 6.37 5.95 -3.82
CA LEU A 55 5.62 4.70 -4.00
C LEU A 55 4.12 4.95 -3.75
N ALA A 56 3.26 4.03 -4.15
CA ALA A 56 1.85 4.03 -3.78
C ALA A 56 1.59 2.97 -2.70
N LEU A 57 1.24 3.37 -1.48
CA LEU A 57 0.93 2.44 -0.40
C LEU A 57 -0.58 2.18 -0.33
N ILE A 58 -0.97 0.93 -0.10
CA ILE A 58 -2.35 0.51 0.16
C ILE A 58 -2.35 -0.45 1.34
N LEU A 59 -3.23 -0.21 2.31
CA LEU A 59 -3.43 -1.05 3.48
C LEU A 59 -4.55 -2.07 3.21
N SER A 60 -4.30 -3.35 3.46
CA SER A 60 -5.26 -4.46 3.28
C SER A 60 -5.76 -4.94 4.65
N ARG A 61 -6.86 -4.35 5.11
CA ARG A 61 -7.41 -4.55 6.46
C ARG A 61 -8.51 -5.60 6.45
N ARG A 62 -8.73 -6.35 7.54
CA ARG A 62 -9.96 -7.16 7.64
C ARG A 62 -11.14 -6.27 8.01
N ARG A 63 -12.30 -6.52 7.41
CA ARG A 63 -13.51 -5.79 7.78
C ARG A 63 -13.81 -5.95 9.28
N GLY A 64 -14.04 -4.83 9.95
CA GLY A 64 -14.30 -4.78 11.40
C GLY A 64 -13.06 -4.55 12.26
N ASP A 65 -11.85 -4.62 11.71
CA ASP A 65 -10.64 -4.24 12.44
C ASP A 65 -10.55 -2.72 12.56
N VAL A 66 -10.13 -2.26 13.73
CA VAL A 66 -9.89 -0.84 14.04
C VAL A 66 -8.43 -0.52 13.74
N GLY A 67 -8.19 0.64 13.13
CA GLY A 67 -6.85 1.18 12.94
C GLY A 67 -6.96 2.59 12.38
N ASP A 68 -5.92 3.40 12.57
CA ASP A 68 -5.86 4.77 12.02
C ASP A 68 -5.20 4.74 10.64
N PRO A 69 -5.97 4.86 9.54
CA PRO A 69 -5.38 4.95 8.22
C PRO A 69 -4.93 6.39 7.97
N ALA A 70 -3.81 6.77 8.58
CA ALA A 70 -3.20 8.07 8.33
C ALA A 70 -2.85 8.20 6.84
N ALA A 71 -3.68 8.96 6.11
CA ALA A 71 -3.50 9.41 4.72
C ALA A 71 -3.27 8.34 3.63
N VAL A 72 -3.44 7.05 3.94
CA VAL A 72 -3.18 5.94 3.01
C VAL A 72 -4.49 5.21 2.69
N PRO A 73 -4.75 4.89 1.40
CA PRO A 73 -5.91 4.09 1.02
C PRO A 73 -5.98 2.74 1.75
N VAL A 74 -7.17 2.39 2.22
CA VAL A 74 -7.46 1.06 2.81
C VAL A 74 -8.39 0.30 1.88
N VAL A 75 -8.10 -0.99 1.70
CA VAL A 75 -9.02 -1.97 1.11
C VAL A 75 -9.39 -2.99 2.17
N GLU A 76 -10.69 -3.27 2.30
CA GLU A 76 -11.20 -4.18 3.32
C GLU A 76 -11.38 -5.60 2.76
N ARG A 77 -10.86 -6.59 3.49
CA ARG A 77 -11.04 -8.01 3.21
C ARG A 77 -12.33 -8.55 3.85
N PRO A 78 -13.03 -9.51 3.19
CA PRO A 78 -12.73 -10.03 1.86
C PRO A 78 -13.12 -9.05 0.75
N TYR A 79 -12.26 -8.92 -0.25
CA TYR A 79 -12.49 -8.10 -1.45
C TYR A 79 -12.44 -8.96 -2.71
N ARG A 80 -13.05 -8.48 -3.78
CA ARG A 80 -12.89 -9.00 -5.14
C ARG A 80 -11.64 -8.41 -5.78
N ILE A 81 -11.14 -9.08 -6.82
CA ILE A 81 -9.91 -8.66 -7.51
C ILE A 81 -10.08 -7.28 -8.17
N GLU A 82 -11.29 -6.95 -8.64
CA GLU A 82 -11.61 -5.67 -9.28
C GLU A 82 -11.51 -4.49 -8.30
N GLU A 83 -11.85 -4.73 -7.03
CA GLU A 83 -11.76 -3.73 -5.96
C GLU A 83 -10.29 -3.38 -5.69
N ILE A 84 -9.42 -4.40 -5.62
CA ILE A 84 -7.98 -4.21 -5.47
C ILE A 84 -7.41 -3.45 -6.68
N ILE A 85 -7.75 -3.88 -7.90
CA ILE A 85 -7.24 -3.26 -9.13
C ILE A 85 -7.66 -1.79 -9.18
N SER A 86 -8.88 -1.47 -8.79
CA SER A 86 -9.39 -0.10 -8.74
C SER A 86 -8.63 0.75 -7.72
N ALA A 87 -8.36 0.21 -6.53
CA ALA A 87 -7.55 0.87 -5.51
C ALA A 87 -6.11 1.11 -5.99
N MET A 88 -5.48 0.12 -6.63
CA MET A 88 -4.14 0.24 -7.21
C MET A 88 -4.08 1.32 -8.29
N ARG A 89 -5.06 1.36 -9.20
CA ARG A 89 -5.15 2.40 -10.23
C ARG A 89 -5.28 3.79 -9.62
N LEU A 90 -6.15 3.94 -8.62
CA LEU A 90 -6.33 5.22 -7.93
C LEU A 90 -5.05 5.67 -7.21
N ALA A 91 -4.37 4.76 -6.51
CA ALA A 91 -3.15 5.07 -5.79
C ALA A 91 -2.01 5.45 -6.75
N LEU A 92 -1.89 4.75 -7.89
CA LEU A 92 -0.95 5.12 -8.95
C LEU A 92 -1.25 6.48 -9.58
N LEU A 93 -2.52 6.80 -9.83
CA LEU A 93 -2.90 8.11 -10.37
C LEU A 93 -2.55 9.23 -9.40
N ARG A 94 -2.80 9.05 -8.09
CA ARG A 94 -2.44 10.01 -7.04
C ARG A 94 -0.94 10.20 -6.87
N ARG A 95 -0.14 9.19 -7.18
CA ARG A 95 1.33 9.27 -7.20
C ARG A 95 1.86 10.13 -8.36
N LEU A 96 1.14 10.13 -9.49
CA LEU A 96 1.56 10.81 -10.72
C LEU A 96 1.05 12.25 -10.86
N ALA A 97 -0.07 12.59 -10.21
CA ALA A 97 -0.55 13.97 -10.04
C ALA A 97 0.28 14.67 -8.96
#